data_AF-A0A818TZE9-F1
#
_entry.id   AF-A0A818TZE9-F1
#
_cell.length_a   1.000
_cell.length_b   1.000
_cell.length_c   1.000
_cell.angle_alpha   90.00
_cell.angle_beta   90.00
_cell.angle_gamma   90.00
#
_symmetry.space_group_name_H-M   'P 1'
#
loop_
_entity.id
_entity.type
_entity.pdbx_description
1 polymer ?
#
loop_
_entity_poly.entity_id
_entity_poly.type
_entity_poly.pdbx_seq_one_letter_code
_entity_poly.pdbx_strand_id
1 'polypeptide(L)'
;MDLILVVQNQRGVQKYEYIMRFDDDSKVINTWFNVFDKMRRKRAVYFANNIDIDEEKSQPGTMKFKQVTIDQTYGIFKYRWGDSILRYITIALFAKEQQVLHRSQYNLSYCHKC
;
A
#
# COMPACT_ATOMS: atom_id res chain seq x y z
N MET A 1 -2.48 -5.62 -7.64
CA MET A 1 -1.85 -4.80 -6.57
C MET A 1 -1.28 -5.76 -5.55
N ASP A 2 -0.04 -5.72 -5.05
CA ASP A 2 1.00 -4.69 -5.05
C ASP A 2 2.25 -5.15 -4.26
N LEU A 3 3.40 -4.56 -4.60
CA LEU A 3 4.56 -4.50 -3.72
C LEU A 3 4.27 -3.53 -2.57
N ILE A 4 3.94 -4.07 -1.41
CA ILE A 4 3.46 -3.26 -0.29
C ILE A 4 4.40 -3.38 0.88
N LEU A 5 4.81 -2.22 1.38
CA LEU A 5 5.77 -2.11 2.45
C LEU A 5 5.16 -1.50 3.72
N VAL A 6 4.83 -2.35 4.70
CA VAL A 6 4.12 -1.97 5.93
C VAL A 6 5.01 -2.19 7.14
N VAL A 7 5.04 -1.19 8.03
CA VAL A 7 5.54 -1.31 9.39
C VAL A 7 4.41 -1.87 10.25
N GLN A 8 4.49 -3.11 10.73
CA GLN A 8 3.47 -3.68 11.61
C GLN A 8 4.01 -4.06 12.98
N ASN A 9 3.24 -3.71 14.01
CA ASN A 9 3.43 -4.15 15.39
C ASN A 9 2.38 -5.22 15.75
N GLN A 10 2.39 -6.37 15.04
CA GLN A 10 1.57 -7.54 15.39
C GLN A 10 2.43 -8.62 16.07
N ARG A 11 1.88 -9.27 17.10
CA ARG A 11 2.57 -10.32 17.88
C ARG A 11 2.96 -11.48 16.96
N GLY A 12 4.24 -11.60 16.65
CA GLY A 12 4.81 -12.58 15.70
C GLY A 12 5.59 -11.93 14.54
N VAL A 13 5.16 -10.76 14.09
CA VAL A 13 5.78 -9.99 13.00
C VAL A 13 6.65 -8.83 13.53
N GLN A 14 6.64 -8.61 14.84
CA GLN A 14 7.39 -7.59 15.59
C GLN A 14 8.90 -7.51 15.34
N LYS A 15 9.50 -8.47 14.63
CA LYS A 15 10.95 -8.47 14.34
C LYS A 15 11.32 -7.66 13.11
N TYR A 16 10.35 -7.28 12.28
CA TYR A 16 10.63 -6.63 11.00
C TYR A 16 10.12 -5.19 10.99
N GLU A 17 11.04 -4.25 10.76
CA GLU A 17 10.73 -2.84 10.51
C GLU A 17 9.87 -2.67 9.25
N TYR A 18 10.07 -3.56 8.28
CA TYR A 18 9.53 -3.46 6.94
C TYR A 18 9.15 -4.85 6.41
N ILE A 19 8.02 -4.97 5.72
CA ILE A 19 7.54 -6.22 5.12
C ILE A 19 7.22 -5.94 3.67
N MET A 20 7.68 -6.74 2.72
CA MET A 20 7.32 -6.60 1.31
C MET A 20 6.30 -7.67 0.92
N ARG A 21 5.10 -7.27 0.49
CA ARG A 21 4.10 -8.19 -0.08
C ARG A 21 4.42 -8.49 -1.54
N PHE A 22 4.37 -9.76 -1.91
CA PHE A 22 4.34 -10.22 -3.30
C PHE A 22 3.10 -11.08 -3.48
N ASP A 23 2.35 -10.84 -4.54
CA ASP A 23 1.32 -11.79 -4.97
C ASP A 23 1.98 -12.90 -5.82
N ASP A 24 1.32 -14.04 -5.95
CA ASP A 24 1.84 -15.26 -6.58
C ASP A 24 2.08 -15.13 -8.09
N ASP A 25 1.37 -14.22 -8.73
CA ASP A 25 1.46 -13.86 -10.15
C ASP A 25 2.42 -12.69 -10.44
N SER A 26 3.12 -12.20 -9.41
CA SER A 26 3.91 -10.99 -9.49
C SER A 26 5.38 -11.25 -9.78
N LYS A 27 5.99 -10.38 -10.60
CA LYS A 27 7.39 -10.51 -11.00
C LYS A 27 8.13 -9.17 -10.92
N VAL A 28 9.26 -9.21 -10.22
CA VAL A 28 10.28 -8.16 -10.27
C VAL A 28 11.00 -8.25 -11.60
N ILE A 29 11.02 -7.16 -12.35
CA ILE A 29 11.75 -7.08 -13.61
C ILE A 29 13.03 -6.29 -13.35
N ASN A 30 14.16 -6.82 -13.82
CA ASN A 30 15.52 -6.28 -13.62
C ASN A 30 15.98 -6.30 -12.16
N THR A 31 17.19 -5.78 -11.94
CA THR A 31 17.76 -5.63 -10.61
C THR A 31 17.21 -4.40 -9.92
N TRP A 32 16.72 -4.58 -8.69
CA TRP A 32 16.27 -3.49 -7.84
C TRP A 32 17.36 -3.14 -6.81
N PHE A 33 17.42 -1.88 -6.41
CA PHE A 33 18.21 -1.51 -5.24
C PHE A 33 17.55 -2.06 -3.98
N ASN A 34 18.28 -2.03 -2.85
CA ASN A 34 17.71 -2.38 -1.56
C ASN A 34 16.63 -1.35 -1.15
N VAL A 35 15.36 -1.69 -1.42
CA VAL A 35 14.20 -0.83 -1.14
C VAL A 35 14.10 -0.52 0.36
N PHE A 36 14.42 -1.47 1.23
CA PHE A 36 14.36 -1.29 2.68
C PHE A 36 15.36 -0.23 3.16
N ASP A 37 16.59 -0.27 2.66
CA ASP A 37 17.60 0.74 3.00
C ASP A 37 17.19 2.13 2.48
N LYS A 38 16.58 2.20 1.30
CA LYS A 38 16.06 3.46 0.76
C LYS A 38 14.95 4.03 1.63
N MET A 39 14.00 3.20 2.05
CA MET A 39 12.91 3.60 2.93
C MET A 39 13.44 4.09 4.29
N ARG A 40 14.38 3.36 4.90
CA ARG A 40 15.01 3.77 6.16
C ARG A 40 15.67 5.14 6.06
N ARG A 41 16.47 5.36 5.02
CA ARG A 41 17.17 6.64 4.78
C ARG A 41 16.21 7.80 4.55
N LYS A 42 15.07 7.55 3.89
CA LYS A 42 14.05 8.56 3.61
C LYS A 42 13.00 8.69 4.71
N ARG A 43 13.08 7.87 5.76
CA ARG A 43 12.03 7.73 6.79
C ARG A 43 10.64 7.51 6.17
N ALA A 44 10.63 6.74 5.09
CA ALA A 44 9.40 6.41 4.37
C ALA A 44 8.63 5.34 5.12
N VAL A 45 7.30 5.49 5.11
CA VAL A 45 6.36 4.56 5.74
C VAL A 45 5.64 3.69 4.70
N TYR A 46 5.72 4.07 3.43
CA TYR A 46 5.12 3.33 2.32
C TYR A 46 5.95 3.44 1.04
N PHE A 47 5.95 2.36 0.26
CA PHE A 47 6.51 2.32 -1.09
C PHE A 47 5.42 1.82 -2.05
N ALA A 48 4.88 2.73 -2.85
CA ALA A 48 3.77 2.47 -3.76
C ALA A 48 4.26 1.97 -5.11
N ASN A 49 3.53 1.01 -5.68
CA ASN A 49 3.84 0.41 -6.97
C ASN A 49 3.50 1.33 -8.15
N ASN A 50 2.45 2.15 -8.04
CA ASN A 50 2.12 3.14 -9.03
C ASN A 50 1.59 4.42 -8.37
N ILE A 51 1.56 5.52 -9.13
CA ILE A 51 0.87 6.76 -8.73
C ILE A 51 -0.62 6.66 -9.06
N ASP A 52 -0.94 5.90 -10.11
CA ASP A 52 -2.30 5.82 -10.63
C ASP A 52 -3.23 5.15 -9.62
N ILE A 53 -4.32 5.85 -9.33
CA ILE A 53 -5.46 5.35 -8.58
C ILE A 53 -6.03 4.19 -9.42
N ASP A 54 -6.15 3.02 -8.82
CA ASP A 54 -6.81 1.89 -9.46
C ASP A 54 -8.17 2.38 -9.96
N GLU A 55 -8.43 2.28 -11.27
CA GLU A 55 -9.77 2.42 -11.83
C GLU A 55 -10.62 1.18 -11.46
N GLU A 56 -10.60 0.77 -10.19
CA GLU A 56 -11.68 -0.02 -9.62
C GLU A 56 -12.92 0.86 -9.68
N LYS A 57 -13.60 0.77 -10.83
CA LYS A 57 -14.81 1.47 -11.22
C LYS A 57 -15.69 1.69 -10.00
N SER A 58 -15.60 2.91 -9.44
CA SER A 58 -16.53 3.48 -8.47
C SER A 58 -17.25 2.43 -7.63
N GLN A 59 -16.56 1.80 -6.68
CA GLN A 59 -17.26 0.94 -5.74
C GLN A 59 -18.33 1.79 -5.02
N PRO A 60 -19.61 1.39 -5.06
CA PRO A 60 -20.69 2.16 -4.47
C PRO A 60 -20.44 2.30 -2.96
N GLY A 61 -20.47 3.54 -2.46
CA GLY A 61 -20.18 3.83 -1.05
C GLY A 61 -18.87 4.56 -0.79
N THR A 62 -18.35 5.34 -1.76
CA THR A 62 -17.34 6.39 -1.52
C THR A 62 -17.90 7.43 -0.54
N MET A 63 -17.84 7.08 0.74
CA MET A 63 -18.34 7.86 1.86
C MET A 63 -17.55 9.16 2.01
N LYS A 64 -18.22 10.19 2.56
CA LYS A 64 -17.53 11.38 3.06
C LYS A 64 -16.56 10.96 4.16
N PHE A 65 -15.26 10.95 3.84
CA PHE A 65 -14.16 10.44 4.67
C PHE A 65 -14.02 11.00 6.09
N LYS A 66 -14.73 12.09 6.43
CA LYS A 66 -14.57 12.79 7.72
C LYS A 66 -14.98 11.97 8.94
N GLN A 67 -15.69 10.85 8.80
CA GLN A 67 -16.23 10.06 9.91
C GLN A 67 -16.03 8.54 9.73
N VAL A 68 -14.93 8.11 9.12
CA VAL A 68 -14.67 6.68 8.94
C VAL A 68 -14.21 6.05 10.28
N THR A 69 -15.16 5.61 11.09
CA THR A 69 -14.98 4.47 11.99
C THR A 69 -15.16 3.20 11.14
N ILE A 70 -14.03 2.64 10.65
CA ILE A 70 -13.99 1.52 9.68
C ILE A 70 -14.89 0.34 10.11
N ASP A 71 -15.05 0.12 11.42
CA ASP A 71 -15.77 -1.04 11.95
C ASP A 71 -17.29 -0.83 12.06
N GLN A 72 -17.78 0.41 12.10
CA GLN A 72 -19.21 0.70 12.31
C GLN A 72 -20.04 0.66 11.02
N THR A 73 -19.39 0.69 9.86
CA THR A 73 -20.06 0.82 8.56
C THR A 73 -20.28 -0.51 7.85
N TYR A 74 -19.85 -1.63 8.44
CA TYR A 74 -19.83 -2.96 7.81
C TYR A 74 -19.12 -2.95 6.44
N GLY A 75 -18.18 -2.02 6.20
CA GLY A 75 -17.63 -1.76 4.87
C GLY A 75 -16.97 -2.97 4.21
N ILE A 76 -16.22 -3.74 5.00
CA ILE A 76 -15.55 -4.97 4.56
C ILE A 76 -16.56 -6.02 4.08
N PHE A 77 -17.67 -6.20 4.79
CA PHE A 77 -18.64 -7.25 4.48
C PHE A 77 -19.70 -6.80 3.47
N LYS A 78 -20.16 -5.55 3.58
CA LYS A 78 -21.26 -5.01 2.76
C LYS A 78 -20.77 -4.51 1.39
N TYR A 79 -19.60 -3.87 1.35
CA TYR A 79 -19.07 -3.24 0.14
C TYR A 79 -17.81 -3.94 -0.38
N ARG A 80 -17.37 -5.02 0.26
CA ARG A 80 -16.19 -5.82 -0.14
C ARG A 80 -14.92 -4.97 -0.29
N TRP A 81 -14.73 -4.01 0.61
CA TRP A 81 -13.51 -3.22 0.62
C TRP A 81 -12.28 -4.12 0.79
N GLY A 82 -11.43 -4.12 -0.23
CA GLY A 82 -10.14 -4.83 -0.21
C GLY A 82 -9.14 -4.17 0.73
N ASP A 83 -8.08 -4.90 1.07
CA ASP A 83 -7.00 -4.39 1.91
C ASP A 83 -6.24 -3.22 1.26
N SER A 84 -6.19 -3.20 -0.08
CA SER A 84 -5.63 -2.10 -0.88
C SER A 84 -6.30 -0.76 -0.59
N ILE A 85 -7.63 -0.70 -0.64
CA ILE A 85 -8.42 0.52 -0.37
C ILE A 85 -8.21 0.97 1.08
N LEU A 86 -8.35 0.07 2.04
CA LEU A 86 -8.15 0.40 3.46
C LEU A 86 -6.75 0.94 3.73
N ARG A 87 -5.73 0.37 3.07
CA ARG A 87 -4.35 0.80 3.20
C ARG A 87 -4.12 2.16 2.55
N TYR A 88 -4.66 2.38 1.34
CA TYR A 88 -4.61 3.68 0.67
C TYR A 88 -5.21 4.78 1.56
N ILE A 89 -6.39 4.54 2.13
CA ILE A 89 -7.05 5.44 3.07
C ILE A 89 -6.15 5.73 4.27
N THR A 90 -5.57 4.69 4.86
CA THR A 90 -4.70 4.84 6.04
C THR A 90 -3.49 5.71 5.71
N ILE A 91 -2.84 5.48 4.56
CA ILE A 91 -1.68 6.28 4.12
C ILE A 91 -2.11 7.72 3.85
N ALA A 92 -3.22 7.93 3.15
CA ALA A 92 -3.72 9.26 2.82
C ALA A 92 -4.09 10.08 4.07
N LEU A 93 -4.56 9.44 5.14
CA LEU A 93 -4.94 10.11 6.38
C LEU A 93 -3.75 10.37 7.32
N PHE A 94 -2.78 9.46 7.38
CA PHE A 94 -1.77 9.47 8.45
C PHE A 94 -0.32 9.65 7.99
N ALA A 95 -0.01 9.44 6.71
CA ALA A 95 1.34 9.65 6.19
C ALA A 95 1.49 11.05 5.60
N LYS A 96 2.66 11.67 5.79
CA LYS A 96 3.03 12.86 5.01
C LYS A 96 3.45 12.42 3.60
N GLU A 97 3.20 13.26 2.61
CA GLU A 97 3.51 12.98 1.20
C GLU A 97 4.97 12.55 1.00
N GLN A 98 5.93 13.24 1.64
CA GLN A 98 7.36 12.88 1.56
C GLN A 98 7.73 11.52 2.18
N GLN A 99 6.83 10.92 2.96
CA GLN A 99 7.01 9.59 3.56
C GLN A 99 6.45 8.48 2.65
N VAL A 100 5.85 8.83 1.52
CA VAL A 100 5.36 7.91 0.50
C VAL A 100 6.31 7.97 -0.69
N LEU A 101 6.98 6.85 -0.96
CA LEU A 101 7.84 6.71 -2.13
C LEU A 101 7.06 6.02 -3.25
N HIS A 102 7.31 6.40 -4.50
CA HIS A 102 6.69 5.74 -5.64
C HIS A 102 7.74 5.03 -6.48
N ARG A 103 7.43 3.81 -6.92
CA ARG A 103 8.26 3.00 -7.81
C ARG A 103 8.69 3.76 -9.07
N SER A 104 7.77 4.51 -9.66
CA SER A 104 7.97 5.32 -10.88
C SER A 104 9.07 6.36 -10.73
N GLN A 105 9.29 6.90 -9.53
CA GLN A 105 10.37 7.87 -9.26
C GLN A 105 11.78 7.26 -9.40
N TYR A 106 11.87 5.94 -9.45
CA TYR A 106 13.13 5.21 -9.48
C TYR A 106 13.30 4.32 -10.72
N ASN A 107 12.44 4.45 -11.73
CA ASN A 107 12.47 3.62 -12.95
C ASN A 107 12.48 2.11 -12.67
N LEU A 108 11.82 1.69 -11.59
CA LEU A 108 11.75 0.28 -11.23
C LEU A 108 10.59 -0.40 -11.97
N SER A 109 10.84 -1.55 -12.57
CA SER A 109 9.85 -2.30 -13.36
C SER A 109 9.27 -3.47 -12.57
N TYR A 110 7.93 -3.55 -12.55
CA TYR A 110 7.12 -4.56 -11.90
C TYR A 110 6.04 -5.02 -12.87
N CYS A 111 5.82 -6.33 -12.97
CA CYS A 111 4.73 -6.90 -13.75
C CYS A 111 3.85 -7.75 -12.83
N HIS A 112 2.55 -7.54 -12.94
CA HIS A 112 1.50 -8.35 -12.34
C HIS A 112 0.63 -8.83 -13.49
N LYS A 113 0.36 -10.13 -13.56
CA LYS A 113 -0.56 -10.66 -14.57
C LYS A 113 -1.98 -10.39 -14.09
N CYS A 114 -2.65 -9.44 -14.73
CA CYS A 114 -4.10 -9.27 -14.57
C CYS A 114 -4.88 -10.43 -15.19
#